data_AF-A0A6I2ZSY7-F1
#
_entry.id   AF-A0A6I2ZSY7-F1
#
_cell.length_a   1.000
_cell.length_b   1.000
_cell.length_c   1.000
_cell.angle_alpha   90.00
_cell.angle_beta   90.00
_cell.angle_gamma   90.00
#
_symmetry.space_group_name_H-M   'P 1'
#
loop_
_entity.id
_entity.type
_entity.pdbx_description
1 polymer ?
#
loop_
_entity_poly.entity_id
_entity_poly.type
_entity_poly.pdbx_seq_one_letter_code
_entity_poly.pdbx_strand_id
1 'polypeptide(L)'
;MRWEELMAGTILGTVFGANYEMIDGVEVPSSVVDLALRDDLGMVHAIEVTRHEVESLFEWSEILGGESWFIEGLKSAWHLSLEPGCRIRGLRDKALPLLVELEQRDLQQWWSHPYSRSPEDQPFIKAGIRSAMILSHLEPGTVLIGEGAQASSVSIESLAEVVAEEKILENSDKLGRAQADIRELFVWVGRSKLPVWLGLSEPGVPSVQPTLPPEIDYIWLTSSAVPHRVLRCGREGWDEFESGLGVDSVAHEPTELGLWQVLYPGMPRPIRRS
;
A
#
# COMPACT_ATOMS: atom_id res chain seq x y z
N MET A 1 -19.20 -3.74 2.02
CA MET A 1 -17.96 -4.21 1.41
C MET A 1 -17.02 -3.01 1.34
N ARG A 2 -15.87 -3.10 2.00
CA ARG A 2 -14.82 -2.07 1.99
C ARG A 2 -14.15 -2.03 0.61
N TRP A 3 -13.44 -0.95 0.31
CA TRP A 3 -12.75 -0.81 -0.98
C TRP A 3 -11.69 -1.90 -1.19
N GLU A 4 -10.95 -2.22 -0.12
CA GLU A 4 -9.91 -3.25 -0.11
C GLU A 4 -10.49 -4.63 -0.39
N GLU A 5 -11.66 -4.95 0.18
CA GLU A 5 -12.37 -6.21 -0.07
C GLU A 5 -12.79 -6.33 -1.53
N LEU A 6 -13.30 -5.23 -2.11
CA LEU A 6 -13.65 -5.18 -3.52
C LEU A 6 -12.42 -5.35 -4.44
N MET A 7 -11.29 -4.73 -4.09
CA MET A 7 -10.03 -4.87 -4.81
C MET A 7 -9.46 -6.27 -4.70
N ALA A 8 -9.43 -6.85 -3.50
CA ALA A 8 -9.02 -8.24 -3.31
C ALA A 8 -9.86 -9.19 -4.17
N GLY A 9 -11.20 -9.06 -4.13
CA GLY A 9 -12.10 -9.87 -4.96
C GLY A 9 -11.87 -9.68 -6.46
N THR A 10 -11.61 -8.46 -6.92
CA THR A 10 -11.30 -8.16 -8.34
C THR A 10 -9.97 -8.77 -8.77
N ILE A 11 -8.94 -8.64 -7.92
CA ILE A 11 -7.60 -9.15 -8.17
C ILE A 11 -7.62 -10.67 -8.24
N LEU A 12 -8.16 -11.33 -7.21
CA LEU A 12 -8.26 -12.79 -7.15
C LEU A 12 -9.14 -13.30 -8.30
N GLY A 13 -10.24 -12.59 -8.56
CA GLY A 13 -11.10 -12.80 -9.70
C GLY A 13 -10.47 -12.46 -11.06
N THR A 14 -9.23 -12.00 -11.12
CA THR A 14 -8.46 -11.94 -12.37
C THR A 14 -7.43 -13.04 -12.41
N VAL A 15 -6.69 -13.22 -11.30
CA VAL A 15 -5.62 -14.21 -11.16
C VAL A 15 -6.10 -15.62 -11.43
N PHE A 16 -7.29 -15.98 -10.96
CA PHE A 16 -7.77 -17.34 -11.08
C PHE A 16 -8.42 -17.66 -12.47
N GLY A 17 -8.66 -16.67 -13.36
CA GLY A 17 -9.51 -16.71 -14.59
C GLY A 17 -11.03 -17.05 -14.43
N ALA A 18 -11.99 -16.32 -15.06
CA ALA A 18 -13.48 -16.47 -15.21
C ALA A 18 -14.38 -17.48 -14.42
N ASN A 19 -13.88 -18.31 -13.51
CA ASN A 19 -14.50 -19.52 -13.00
C ASN A 19 -14.75 -19.44 -11.48
N TYR A 20 -14.89 -18.24 -10.93
CA TYR A 20 -15.16 -18.04 -9.51
C TYR A 20 -16.51 -17.41 -9.28
N GLU A 21 -17.15 -17.96 -8.27
CA GLU A 21 -18.37 -17.44 -7.69
C GLU A 21 -18.01 -16.85 -6.31
N MET A 22 -18.32 -15.56 -6.13
CA MET A 22 -18.40 -14.99 -4.79
C MET A 22 -19.51 -15.74 -4.06
N ILE A 23 -19.16 -16.54 -3.05
CA ILE A 23 -20.14 -17.31 -2.30
C ILE A 23 -20.67 -16.42 -1.18
N ASP A 24 -21.98 -16.15 -1.19
CA ASP A 24 -22.64 -15.45 -0.09
C ASP A 24 -22.60 -16.28 1.20
N GLY A 25 -22.72 -15.60 2.35
CA GLY A 25 -22.41 -16.08 3.71
C GLY A 25 -23.17 -17.29 4.28
N VAL A 26 -23.74 -18.15 3.44
CA VAL A 26 -24.42 -19.41 3.79
C VAL A 26 -23.42 -20.55 3.96
N GLU A 27 -22.40 -20.65 3.10
CA GLU A 27 -21.40 -21.73 3.17
C GLU A 27 -20.22 -21.36 4.07
N VAL A 28 -19.76 -20.12 3.99
CA VAL A 28 -18.80 -19.54 4.95
C VAL A 28 -19.43 -18.27 5.51
N PRO A 29 -19.80 -18.23 6.80
CA PRO A 29 -20.47 -17.05 7.34
C PRO A 29 -19.61 -15.80 7.16
N SER A 30 -20.22 -14.70 6.68
CA SER A 30 -19.53 -13.40 6.52
C SER A 30 -19.11 -12.78 7.87
N SER A 31 -19.55 -13.36 8.99
CA SER A 31 -19.02 -13.08 10.32
C SER A 31 -17.66 -13.74 10.58
N VAL A 32 -17.21 -14.64 9.70
CA VAL A 32 -16.00 -15.45 9.86
C VAL A 32 -14.90 -15.01 8.92
N VAL A 33 -15.18 -14.58 7.69
CA VAL A 33 -14.19 -14.01 6.74
C VAL A 33 -14.82 -12.92 5.89
N ASP A 34 -13.97 -12.08 5.29
CA ASP A 34 -14.44 -10.93 4.51
C ASP A 34 -14.90 -11.34 3.10
N LEU A 35 -14.25 -12.34 2.49
CA LEU A 35 -14.61 -12.90 1.19
C LEU A 35 -14.57 -14.43 1.22
N ALA A 36 -15.44 -15.05 0.44
CA ALA A 36 -15.38 -16.48 0.14
C ALA A 36 -15.53 -16.70 -1.36
N LEU A 37 -14.64 -17.52 -1.94
CA LEU A 37 -14.62 -17.84 -3.37
C LEU A 37 -14.75 -19.35 -3.56
N ARG A 38 -15.37 -19.77 -4.65
CA ARG A 38 -15.25 -21.15 -5.16
C ARG A 38 -14.41 -21.17 -6.42
N ASP A 39 -13.44 -22.07 -6.52
CA ASP A 39 -12.68 -22.28 -7.77
C ASP A 39 -13.38 -23.25 -8.74
N ASP A 40 -12.77 -23.50 -9.90
CA ASP A 40 -13.30 -24.39 -10.93
C ASP A 40 -13.29 -25.88 -10.54
N LEU A 41 -12.50 -26.23 -9.52
CA LEU A 41 -12.45 -27.56 -8.91
C LEU A 41 -13.52 -27.72 -7.81
N GLY A 42 -14.24 -26.65 -7.48
CA GLY A 42 -15.25 -26.63 -6.44
C GLY A 42 -14.70 -26.40 -5.03
N MET A 43 -13.41 -26.08 -4.91
CA MET A 43 -12.75 -25.80 -3.64
C MET A 43 -13.20 -24.44 -3.11
N VAL A 44 -13.46 -24.36 -1.81
CA VAL A 44 -13.84 -23.13 -1.14
C VAL A 44 -12.60 -22.45 -0.57
N HIS A 45 -12.39 -21.21 -0.98
CA HIS A 45 -11.36 -20.31 -0.48
C HIS A 45 -12.00 -19.33 0.50
N ALA A 46 -11.54 -19.34 1.75
CA ALA A 46 -11.90 -18.34 2.75
C ALA A 46 -10.80 -17.28 2.85
N ILE A 47 -11.18 -16.02 2.72
CA ILE A 47 -10.23 -14.94 2.48
C ILE A 47 -10.50 -13.79 3.46
N GLU A 48 -9.50 -13.50 4.26
CA GLU A 48 -9.49 -12.34 5.13
C GLU A 48 -8.76 -11.20 4.45
N VAL A 49 -9.31 -9.99 4.49
CA VAL A 49 -8.71 -8.82 3.84
C VAL A 49 -8.29 -7.81 4.90
N THR A 50 -6.99 -7.59 5.00
CA THR A 50 -6.41 -6.64 5.95
C THR A 50 -5.61 -5.56 5.25
N ARG A 51 -5.52 -4.40 5.91
CA ARG A 51 -4.69 -3.29 5.48
C ARG A 51 -3.49 -3.18 6.41
N HIS A 52 -2.31 -3.28 5.83
CA HIS A 52 -1.07 -3.14 6.56
C HIS A 52 -0.61 -1.69 6.51
N GLU A 53 -1.18 -0.91 7.43
CA GLU A 53 -0.83 0.48 7.64
C GLU A 53 -0.59 0.75 9.12
N VAL A 54 0.35 1.66 9.35
CA VAL A 54 0.48 2.41 10.59
C VAL A 54 -0.61 3.48 10.65
N GLU A 55 -1.40 3.43 11.72
CA GLU A 55 -2.48 4.40 11.99
C GLU A 55 -1.99 5.63 12.77
N SER A 56 -0.77 5.60 13.35
CA SER A 56 -0.28 6.63 14.27
C SER A 56 0.85 7.51 13.71
N LEU A 57 0.73 8.81 13.95
CA LEU A 57 1.71 9.88 13.67
C LEU A 57 3.12 9.59 14.22
N PHE A 58 3.20 8.93 15.38
CA PHE A 58 4.44 8.65 16.08
C PHE A 58 5.28 7.60 15.34
N GLU A 59 4.61 6.55 14.86
CA GLU A 59 5.23 5.48 14.09
C GLU A 59 5.69 5.94 12.70
N TRP A 60 5.07 6.95 12.07
CA TRP A 60 5.61 7.54 10.82
C TRP A 60 6.98 8.19 11.01
N SER A 61 7.21 8.86 12.14
CA SER A 61 8.52 9.46 12.45
C SER A 61 9.58 8.41 12.79
N GLU A 62 9.17 7.31 13.43
CA GLU A 62 10.05 6.17 13.72
C GLU A 62 10.37 5.33 12.46
N ILE A 63 9.38 5.09 11.58
CA ILE A 63 9.54 4.31 10.34
C ILE A 63 10.37 5.06 9.30
N LEU A 64 10.19 6.38 9.19
CA LEU A 64 10.97 7.20 8.27
C LEU A 64 12.40 7.48 8.78
N GLY A 65 12.75 6.98 9.96
CA GLY A 65 14.04 7.26 10.64
C GLY A 65 14.28 8.75 10.84
N GLY A 66 13.20 9.54 10.82
CA GLY A 66 13.23 10.90 10.33
C GLY A 66 13.19 11.95 11.42
N GLU A 67 13.97 13.02 11.26
CA GLU A 67 13.70 14.26 11.99
C GLU A 67 12.36 14.85 11.51
N SER A 68 11.55 15.32 12.45
CA SER A 68 10.38 16.14 12.17
C SER A 68 10.54 17.51 12.81
N TRP A 69 9.95 18.53 12.19
CA TRP A 69 9.84 19.85 12.80
C TRP A 69 8.64 20.61 12.26
N PHE A 70 8.28 21.66 12.99
CA PHE A 70 7.22 22.57 12.61
C PHE A 70 7.81 23.85 11.99
N ILE A 71 7.17 24.33 10.92
CA ILE A 71 7.44 25.63 10.29
C ILE A 71 6.14 26.41 10.24
N GLU A 72 6.08 27.51 11.00
CA GLU A 72 4.96 28.44 10.95
C GLU A 72 4.84 29.10 9.56
N GLY A 73 3.61 29.18 9.04
CA GLY A 73 3.29 29.88 7.79
C GLY A 73 3.18 28.99 6.54
N LEU A 74 3.44 27.68 6.64
CA LEU A 74 3.08 26.75 5.57
C LEU A 74 1.58 26.44 5.60
N LYS A 75 0.96 26.33 4.43
CA LYS A 75 -0.46 25.98 4.28
C LYS A 75 -0.69 24.47 4.33
N SER A 76 0.35 23.69 4.12
CA SER A 76 0.31 22.24 4.05
C SER A 76 1.35 21.60 4.97
N ALA A 77 1.14 20.33 5.29
CA ALA A 77 2.20 19.48 5.83
C ALA A 77 2.99 18.86 4.68
N TRP A 78 4.30 18.74 4.83
CA TRP A 78 5.22 18.26 3.80
C TRP A 78 6.05 17.08 4.26
N HIS A 79 6.23 16.10 3.38
CA HIS A 79 7.24 15.05 3.50
C HIS A 79 8.35 15.29 2.48
N LEU A 80 9.60 15.30 2.93
CA LEU A 80 10.79 15.51 2.10
C LEU A 80 11.65 14.25 2.08
N SER A 81 11.97 13.77 0.88
CA SER A 81 13.07 12.82 0.71
C SER A 81 14.34 13.58 0.39
N LEU A 82 15.44 13.25 1.06
CA LEU A 82 16.72 13.93 0.86
C LEU A 82 17.71 13.07 0.08
N GLU A 83 18.66 13.74 -0.57
CA GLU A 83 19.85 13.10 -1.14
C GLU A 83 20.77 12.55 -0.03
N PRO A 84 21.48 11.43 -0.27
CA PRO A 84 22.46 10.91 0.68
C PRO A 84 23.49 11.97 1.09
N GLY A 85 23.71 12.11 2.41
CA GLY A 85 24.66 13.09 2.96
C GLY A 85 24.12 14.52 3.11
N CYS A 86 22.85 14.77 2.80
CA CYS A 86 22.20 16.04 3.08
C CYS A 86 22.24 16.36 4.60
N ARG A 87 22.60 17.59 4.96
CA ARG A 87 22.67 18.02 6.36
C ARG A 87 21.34 18.65 6.79
N ILE A 88 20.53 17.88 7.53
CA ILE A 88 19.18 18.27 7.97
C ILE A 88 19.17 19.64 8.66
N ARG A 89 20.14 19.89 9.55
CA ARG A 89 20.24 21.18 10.27
C ARG A 89 20.34 22.38 9.31
N GLY A 90 21.07 22.24 8.20
CA GLY A 90 21.21 23.29 7.19
C GLY A 90 20.02 23.39 6.22
N LEU A 91 19.24 22.31 6.10
CA LEU A 91 17.97 22.29 5.37
C LEU A 91 16.88 23.06 6.14
N ARG A 92 16.81 22.90 7.47
CA ARG A 92 15.78 23.53 8.31
C ARG A 92 15.71 25.05 8.11
N ASP A 93 16.86 25.72 8.04
CA ASP A 93 16.94 27.18 7.83
C ASP A 93 16.50 27.63 6.43
N LYS A 94 16.47 26.70 5.47
CA LYS A 94 16.14 26.95 4.05
C LYS A 94 14.79 26.39 3.64
N ALA A 95 14.17 25.54 4.46
CA ALA A 95 12.99 24.78 4.09
C ALA A 95 11.78 25.68 3.86
N LEU A 96 11.53 26.68 4.71
CA LEU A 96 10.37 27.57 4.60
C LEU A 96 10.24 28.22 3.19
N PRO A 97 11.23 28.99 2.69
CA PRO A 97 11.09 29.63 1.39
C PRO A 97 10.92 28.62 0.23
N LEU A 98 11.55 27.44 0.32
CA LEU A 98 11.43 26.39 -0.69
C LEU A 98 10.02 25.78 -0.70
N LEU A 99 9.46 25.44 0.47
CA LEU A 99 8.14 24.82 0.54
C LEU A 99 7.03 25.81 0.22
N VAL A 100 7.17 27.09 0.60
CA VAL A 100 6.26 28.15 0.15
C VAL A 100 6.28 28.29 -1.36
N GLU A 101 7.44 28.17 -2.01
CA GLU A 101 7.52 28.19 -3.48
C GLU A 101 6.74 27.02 -4.11
N LEU A 102 6.82 25.81 -3.55
CA LEU A 102 6.00 24.68 -4.02
C LEU A 102 4.50 24.92 -3.83
N GLU A 103 4.09 25.49 -2.70
CA GLU A 103 2.70 25.86 -2.45
C GLU A 103 2.20 26.95 -3.40
N GLN A 104 3.05 27.93 -3.75
CA GLN A 104 2.72 28.97 -4.74
C GLN A 104 2.58 28.40 -6.16
N ARG A 105 3.30 27.32 -6.46
CA ARG A 105 3.18 26.57 -7.71
C ARG A 105 1.98 25.61 -7.71
N ASP A 106 1.21 25.56 -6.63
CA ASP A 106 0.06 24.64 -6.43
C ASP A 106 0.43 23.16 -6.65
N LEU A 107 1.66 22.80 -6.26
CA LEU A 107 2.15 21.43 -6.42
C LEU A 107 1.77 20.59 -5.20
N GLN A 108 1.10 19.46 -5.45
CA GLN A 108 0.88 18.43 -4.42
C GLN A 108 2.11 17.55 -4.19
N GLN A 109 2.96 17.44 -5.20
CA GLN A 109 4.18 16.65 -5.18
C GLN A 109 5.23 17.25 -6.12
N TRP A 110 6.50 17.04 -5.78
CA TRP A 110 7.66 17.47 -6.55
C TRP A 110 8.76 16.42 -6.46
N TRP A 111 9.49 16.22 -7.55
CA TRP A 111 10.55 15.22 -7.66
C TRP A 111 11.69 15.79 -8.52
N SER A 112 12.93 15.61 -8.07
CA SER A 112 14.10 15.92 -8.88
C SER A 112 14.22 14.87 -10.01
N HIS A 113 13.91 15.26 -11.24
CA HIS A 113 14.16 14.36 -12.37
C HIS A 113 15.66 14.40 -12.71
N PRO A 114 16.36 13.26 -12.88
CA PRO A 114 17.80 13.24 -13.16
C PRO A 114 18.19 13.99 -14.45
N TYR A 115 17.22 14.19 -15.34
CA TYR A 115 17.37 14.89 -16.62
C TYR A 115 16.66 16.25 -16.68
N SER A 116 15.79 16.56 -15.71
CA SER A 116 15.14 17.87 -15.63
C SER A 116 15.99 18.77 -14.75
N ARG A 117 16.64 19.74 -15.39
CA ARG A 117 17.36 20.83 -14.70
C ARG A 117 16.69 22.15 -15.00
N SER A 118 15.36 22.23 -14.80
CA SER A 118 14.71 23.53 -14.81
C SER A 118 15.46 24.45 -13.84
N PRO A 119 15.80 25.69 -14.22
CA PRO A 119 16.41 26.65 -13.31
C PRO A 119 15.63 26.83 -12.00
N GLU A 120 14.31 26.65 -12.06
CA GLU A 120 13.37 26.73 -10.93
C GLU A 120 13.54 25.58 -9.93
N ASP A 121 14.02 24.42 -10.37
CA ASP A 121 14.21 23.25 -9.50
C ASP A 121 15.59 23.24 -8.82
N GLN A 122 16.52 24.09 -9.27
CA GLN A 122 17.88 24.17 -8.75
C GLN A 122 17.98 24.49 -7.24
N PRO A 123 17.16 25.39 -6.66
CA PRO A 123 17.19 25.65 -5.22
C PRO A 123 16.92 24.40 -4.38
N PHE A 124 15.95 23.57 -4.78
CA PHE A 124 15.59 22.33 -4.11
C PHE A 124 16.71 21.29 -4.20
N ILE A 125 17.24 21.08 -5.41
CA ILE A 125 18.35 20.15 -5.66
C ILE A 125 19.59 20.57 -4.86
N LYS A 126 19.93 21.87 -4.85
CA LYS A 126 21.07 22.39 -4.05
C LYS A 126 20.84 22.30 -2.55
N ALA A 127 19.59 22.32 -2.10
CA ALA A 127 19.22 22.06 -0.71
C ALA A 127 19.29 20.56 -0.36
N GLY A 128 19.55 19.69 -1.35
CA GLY A 128 19.60 18.24 -1.17
C GLY A 128 18.22 17.60 -1.05
N ILE A 129 17.16 18.27 -1.54
CA ILE A 129 15.81 17.70 -1.59
C ILE A 129 15.69 16.92 -2.90
N ARG A 130 15.41 15.62 -2.80
CA ARG A 130 15.16 14.71 -3.92
C ARG A 130 13.68 14.67 -4.30
N SER A 131 12.80 14.70 -3.30
CA SER A 131 11.37 14.83 -3.53
C SER A 131 10.68 15.54 -2.36
N ALA A 132 9.53 16.13 -2.64
CA ALA A 132 8.69 16.78 -1.66
C ALA A 132 7.23 16.43 -1.96
N MET A 133 6.41 16.22 -0.94
CA MET A 133 4.98 16.04 -1.15
C MET A 133 4.11 16.47 0.01
N ILE A 134 2.88 16.84 -0.30
CA ILE A 134 1.88 17.20 0.69
C ILE A 134 1.35 15.95 1.41
N LEU A 135 1.20 16.06 2.73
CA LEU A 135 0.54 15.08 3.58
C LEU A 135 -0.77 15.66 4.10
N SER A 136 -1.87 15.44 3.37
CA SER A 136 -3.18 16.05 3.63
C SER A 136 -3.84 15.66 4.96
N HIS A 137 -3.37 14.56 5.58
CA HIS A 137 -3.86 14.07 6.86
C HIS A 137 -3.12 14.65 8.07
N LEU A 138 -2.11 15.49 7.84
CA LEU A 138 -1.28 16.09 8.90
C LEU A 138 -1.56 17.59 9.09
N GLU A 139 -1.20 18.09 10.27
CA GLU A 139 -1.34 19.51 10.60
C GLU A 139 -0.47 20.39 9.68
N PRO A 140 -1.04 21.42 9.03
CA PRO A 140 -0.28 22.41 8.26
C PRO A 140 0.93 22.96 9.03
N GLY A 141 2.07 23.12 8.36
CA GLY A 141 3.32 23.51 9.04
C GLY A 141 4.20 22.34 9.46
N THR A 142 3.65 21.12 9.51
CA THR A 142 4.45 19.91 9.78
C THR A 142 5.38 19.59 8.62
N VAL A 143 6.67 19.39 8.91
CA VAL A 143 7.66 18.88 7.95
C VAL A 143 8.23 17.57 8.47
N LEU A 144 8.06 16.50 7.71
CA LEU A 144 8.65 15.19 7.94
C LEU A 144 9.82 14.98 6.99
N ILE A 145 10.97 14.59 7.51
CA ILE A 145 12.10 14.15 6.69
C ILE A 145 12.09 12.63 6.63
N GLY A 146 11.88 12.10 5.44
CA GLY A 146 12.22 10.72 5.16
C GLY A 146 13.72 10.60 5.02
N GLU A 147 14.38 9.81 5.87
CA GLU A 147 15.76 9.44 5.59
C GLU A 147 15.78 8.68 4.26
N GLY A 148 16.41 9.28 3.25
CA GLY A 148 16.79 8.56 2.04
C GLY A 148 17.78 7.42 2.32
N ALA A 149 18.22 7.24 3.58
CA ALA A 149 19.19 6.27 4.04
C ALA A 149 18.61 4.90 4.41
N GLN A 150 17.31 4.75 4.71
CA GLN A 150 16.72 3.40 4.80
C GLN A 150 16.45 2.75 3.43
N ALA A 151 16.78 3.43 2.33
CA ALA A 151 16.86 2.80 1.01
C ALA A 151 17.84 1.62 0.95
N SER A 152 18.77 1.49 1.91
CA SER A 152 19.66 0.31 2.00
C SER A 152 19.01 -0.93 2.62
N SER A 153 17.82 -0.83 3.21
CA SER A 153 17.03 -1.97 3.69
C SER A 153 15.74 -2.17 2.88
N VAL A 154 15.48 -1.33 1.87
CA VAL A 154 14.45 -1.61 0.87
C VAL A 154 14.97 -2.75 0.01
N SER A 155 14.43 -3.92 0.25
CA SER A 155 14.67 -5.09 -0.58
C SER A 155 13.36 -5.83 -0.68
N ILE A 156 13.18 -6.54 -1.78
CA ILE A 156 12.15 -7.55 -1.92
C ILE A 156 12.13 -8.52 -0.73
N GLU A 157 13.28 -8.78 -0.09
CA GLU A 157 13.36 -9.64 1.10
C GLU A 157 12.61 -9.09 2.32
N SER A 158 12.40 -7.76 2.42
CA SER A 158 11.59 -7.16 3.50
C SER A 158 10.12 -7.58 3.45
N LEU A 159 9.65 -8.13 2.32
CA LEU A 159 8.29 -8.68 2.22
C LEU A 159 8.10 -9.92 3.11
N ALA A 160 9.18 -10.70 3.35
CA ALA A 160 9.13 -11.84 4.24
C ALA A 160 8.92 -11.42 5.71
N GLU A 161 9.37 -10.22 6.09
CA GLU A 161 9.18 -9.68 7.43
C GLU A 161 7.71 -9.33 7.69
N VAL A 162 7.00 -8.81 6.67
CA VAL A 162 5.57 -8.52 6.79
C VAL A 162 4.79 -9.76 7.12
N VAL A 163 5.07 -10.87 6.44
CA VAL A 163 4.44 -12.17 6.69
C VAL A 163 4.63 -12.64 8.13
N ALA A 164 5.71 -12.21 8.79
CA ALA A 164 6.02 -12.56 10.17
C ALA A 164 5.45 -11.58 11.22
N GLU A 165 4.77 -10.50 10.82
CA GLU A 165 4.26 -9.50 11.76
C GLU A 165 3.06 -10.02 12.59
N GLU A 166 3.00 -9.63 13.86
CA GLU A 166 1.97 -10.06 14.82
C GLU A 166 0.54 -9.75 14.35
N LYS A 167 0.35 -8.64 13.63
CA LYS A 167 -0.95 -8.26 13.04
C LYS A 167 -1.46 -9.26 11.98
N ILE A 168 -0.56 -10.01 11.34
CA ILE A 168 -0.93 -11.13 10.46
C ILE A 168 -1.37 -12.35 11.28
N LEU A 169 -0.75 -12.57 12.45
CA LEU A 169 -1.12 -13.64 13.36
C LEU A 169 -2.51 -13.42 13.97
N GLU A 170 -2.90 -12.17 14.26
CA GLU A 170 -4.24 -11.85 14.78
C GLU A 170 -5.37 -12.31 13.85
N ASN A 171 -5.14 -12.29 12.53
CA ASN A 171 -6.12 -12.73 11.53
C ASN A 171 -6.09 -14.25 11.30
N SER A 172 -5.04 -14.94 11.74
CA SER A 172 -4.93 -16.40 11.59
C SER A 172 -6.01 -17.15 12.37
N ASP A 173 -6.38 -16.66 13.56
CA ASP A 173 -7.46 -17.23 14.37
C ASP A 173 -8.83 -17.12 13.69
N LYS A 174 -9.06 -16.03 12.95
CA LYS A 174 -10.30 -15.81 12.20
C LYS A 174 -10.38 -16.80 11.03
N LEU A 175 -9.31 -16.92 10.25
CA LEU A 175 -9.18 -17.89 9.15
C LEU A 175 -9.23 -19.34 9.63
N GLY A 176 -8.64 -19.66 10.78
CA GLY A 176 -8.66 -21.00 11.36
C GLY A 176 -10.05 -21.50 11.74
N ARG A 177 -11.01 -20.59 11.94
CA ARG A 177 -12.42 -20.93 12.19
C ARG A 177 -13.24 -21.10 10.90
N ALA A 178 -12.69 -20.73 9.76
CA ALA A 178 -13.37 -20.91 8.48
C ALA A 178 -13.38 -22.40 8.10
N GLN A 179 -14.56 -22.94 7.78
CA GLN A 179 -14.71 -24.28 7.23
C GLN A 179 -14.53 -24.22 5.71
N ALA A 180 -13.29 -23.95 5.28
CA ALA A 180 -12.93 -23.82 3.88
C ALA A 180 -11.76 -24.76 3.55
N ASP A 181 -11.64 -25.13 2.28
CA ASP A 181 -10.58 -26.00 1.81
C ASP A 181 -9.23 -25.26 1.75
N ILE A 182 -9.28 -23.96 1.47
CA ILE A 182 -8.12 -23.08 1.37
C ILE A 182 -8.39 -21.81 2.18
N ARG A 183 -7.42 -21.39 3.00
CA ARG A 183 -7.51 -20.20 3.85
C ARG A 183 -6.42 -19.20 3.50
N GLU A 184 -6.83 -18.00 3.12
CA GLU A 184 -5.96 -17.01 2.52
C GLU A 184 -6.05 -15.68 3.27
N LEU A 185 -4.91 -15.01 3.45
CA LEU A 185 -4.87 -13.64 3.94
C LEU A 185 -4.48 -12.72 2.80
N PHE A 186 -5.31 -11.74 2.49
CA PHE A 186 -5.03 -10.70 1.52
C PHE A 186 -4.60 -9.43 2.24
N VAL A 187 -3.36 -8.99 2.01
CA VAL A 187 -2.75 -7.84 2.67
C VAL A 187 -2.56 -6.70 1.67
N TRP A 188 -3.32 -5.63 1.88
CA TRP A 188 -3.07 -4.36 1.20
C TRP A 188 -1.95 -3.61 1.92
N VAL A 189 -0.75 -3.60 1.35
CA VAL A 189 0.40 -2.89 1.92
C VAL A 189 0.24 -1.41 1.65
N GLY A 190 0.06 -0.64 2.72
CA GLY A 190 -0.03 0.79 2.61
C GLY A 190 1.34 1.47 2.63
N ARG A 191 1.34 2.73 2.22
CA ARG A 191 2.56 3.52 2.07
C ARG A 191 3.32 3.75 3.37
N SER A 192 2.63 3.68 4.50
CA SER A 192 3.23 3.80 5.83
C SER A 192 4.22 2.69 6.14
N LYS A 193 4.13 1.54 5.46
CA LYS A 193 5.13 0.47 5.50
C LYS A 193 6.12 0.63 4.34
N LEU A 194 6.79 1.80 4.30
CA LEU A 194 7.55 2.25 3.13
C LEU A 194 8.55 1.21 2.59
N PRO A 195 9.35 0.48 3.41
CA PRO A 195 10.28 -0.52 2.87
C PRO A 195 9.58 -1.65 2.12
N VAL A 196 8.46 -2.12 2.64
CA VAL A 196 7.63 -3.18 2.07
C VAL A 196 6.92 -2.69 0.82
N TRP A 197 6.32 -1.50 0.92
CA TRP A 197 5.60 -0.85 -0.17
C TRP A 197 6.52 -0.60 -1.38
N LEU A 198 7.77 -0.19 -1.12
CA LEU A 198 8.79 -0.05 -2.16
C LEU A 198 9.31 -1.41 -2.64
N GLY A 199 9.51 -2.39 -1.76
CA GLY A 199 9.92 -3.75 -2.11
C GLY A 199 8.94 -4.45 -3.07
N LEU A 200 7.65 -4.16 -2.97
CA LEU A 200 6.64 -4.60 -3.95
C LEU A 200 6.89 -4.04 -5.36
N SER A 201 7.65 -2.97 -5.51
CA SER A 201 8.02 -2.41 -6.82
C SER A 201 9.29 -3.03 -7.40
N GLU A 202 10.02 -3.84 -6.64
CA GLU A 202 11.19 -4.55 -7.13
C GLU A 202 10.79 -5.78 -7.94
N PRO A 203 11.47 -6.05 -9.07
CA PRO A 203 11.19 -7.24 -9.89
C PRO A 203 11.64 -8.53 -9.18
N GLY A 204 10.93 -9.63 -9.45
CA GLY A 204 11.25 -10.96 -8.92
C GLY A 204 10.46 -11.30 -7.66
N VAL A 205 10.80 -12.35 -6.92
CA VAL A 205 10.13 -12.68 -5.65
C VAL A 205 11.17 -12.78 -4.52
N PRO A 206 10.78 -12.62 -3.24
CA PRO A 206 11.70 -12.84 -2.14
C PRO A 206 12.29 -14.25 -2.22
N SER A 207 13.60 -14.36 -1.99
CA SER A 207 14.28 -15.64 -1.90
C SER A 207 14.08 -16.31 -0.55
N VAL A 208 13.81 -15.51 0.49
CA VAL A 208 13.48 -16.01 1.82
C VAL A 208 12.02 -16.43 1.86
N GLN A 209 11.81 -17.70 2.17
CA GLN A 209 10.49 -18.24 2.42
C GLN A 209 10.05 -17.95 3.86
N PRO A 210 8.92 -17.27 4.07
CA PRO A 210 8.43 -17.02 5.40
C PRO A 210 7.72 -18.26 5.97
N THR A 211 7.65 -18.33 7.30
CA THR A 211 6.92 -19.40 7.99
C THR A 211 5.46 -18.97 8.15
N LEU A 212 4.55 -19.68 7.48
CA LEU A 212 3.11 -19.42 7.59
C LEU A 212 2.50 -20.17 8.79
N PRO A 213 1.60 -19.51 9.56
CA PRO A 213 0.76 -20.21 10.54
C PRO A 213 0.05 -21.42 9.93
N PRO A 214 -0.21 -22.49 10.70
CA PRO A 214 -0.92 -23.68 10.19
C PRO A 214 -2.33 -23.38 9.66
N GLU A 215 -2.94 -22.30 10.12
CA GLU A 215 -4.28 -21.83 9.75
C GLU A 215 -4.31 -21.08 8.42
N ILE A 216 -3.16 -20.66 7.90
CA ILE A 216 -3.04 -19.88 6.66
C ILE A 216 -2.31 -20.73 5.61
N ASP A 217 -2.95 -20.90 4.47
CA ASP A 217 -2.41 -21.63 3.33
C ASP A 217 -1.63 -20.68 2.40
N TYR A 218 -2.18 -19.48 2.17
CA TYR A 218 -1.56 -18.45 1.34
C TYR A 218 -1.68 -17.03 1.92
N ILE A 219 -0.68 -16.20 1.64
CA ILE A 219 -0.73 -14.75 1.87
C ILE A 219 -0.54 -14.02 0.55
N TRP A 220 -1.42 -13.09 0.25
CA TRP A 220 -1.37 -12.24 -0.92
C TRP A 220 -0.93 -10.83 -0.52
N LEU A 221 0.05 -10.28 -1.22
CA LEU A 221 0.57 -8.92 -1.01
C LEU A 221 0.39 -8.08 -2.26
N THR A 222 -0.16 -6.88 -2.11
CA THR A 222 -0.19 -5.86 -3.16
C THR A 222 -0.18 -4.46 -2.55
N SER A 223 -0.07 -3.43 -3.38
CA SER A 223 -0.16 -2.04 -2.94
C SER A 223 -0.70 -1.13 -4.03
N SER A 224 -1.07 0.08 -3.63
CA SER A 224 -1.45 1.14 -4.56
C SER A 224 -0.31 1.67 -5.43
N ALA A 225 0.96 1.38 -5.10
CA ALA A 225 2.11 1.78 -5.94
C ALA A 225 2.20 0.96 -7.22
N VAL A 226 1.92 -0.33 -7.09
CA VAL A 226 2.09 -1.35 -8.13
C VAL A 226 0.82 -2.21 -8.20
N PRO A 227 -0.34 -1.61 -8.48
CA PRO A 227 -1.61 -2.32 -8.41
C PRO A 227 -1.72 -3.43 -9.44
N HIS A 228 -0.93 -3.38 -10.51
CA HIS A 228 -0.83 -4.39 -11.56
C HIS A 228 -0.13 -5.68 -11.08
N ARG A 229 0.55 -5.62 -9.93
CA ARG A 229 1.44 -6.68 -9.43
C ARG A 229 0.96 -7.20 -8.08
N VAL A 230 0.92 -8.52 -7.98
CA VAL A 230 0.47 -9.21 -6.77
C VAL A 230 1.42 -10.36 -6.50
N LEU A 231 1.89 -10.45 -5.27
CA LEU A 231 2.72 -11.58 -4.83
C LEU A 231 1.87 -12.49 -3.96
N ARG A 232 2.05 -13.79 -4.12
CA ARG A 232 1.48 -14.80 -3.24
C ARG A 232 2.59 -15.57 -2.57
N CYS A 233 2.52 -15.70 -1.26
CA CYS A 233 3.37 -16.61 -0.51
C CYS A 233 2.57 -17.83 -0.09
N GLY A 234 3.13 -19.02 -0.31
CA GLY A 234 2.65 -20.29 0.24
C GLY A 234 3.78 -21.07 0.92
N ARG A 235 3.46 -22.29 1.37
CA ARG A 235 4.44 -23.22 1.97
C ARG A 235 5.48 -23.78 1.01
N GLU A 236 5.32 -23.53 -0.29
CA GLU A 236 6.28 -23.95 -1.32
C GLU A 236 7.13 -22.77 -1.83
N GLY A 237 6.84 -21.54 -1.41
CA GLY A 237 7.58 -20.34 -1.80
C GLY A 237 6.67 -19.21 -2.25
N TRP A 238 7.22 -18.38 -3.13
CA TRP A 238 6.56 -17.18 -3.64
C TRP A 238 6.21 -17.32 -5.11
N ASP A 239 5.04 -16.83 -5.46
CA ASP A 239 4.55 -16.68 -6.82
C ASP A 239 4.24 -15.21 -7.11
N GLU A 240 4.33 -14.82 -8.38
CA GLU A 240 3.98 -13.48 -8.87
C GLU A 240 2.86 -13.58 -9.90
N PHE A 241 1.88 -12.69 -9.79
CA PHE A 241 0.72 -12.61 -10.67
C PHE A 241 0.47 -11.18 -11.15
N GLU A 242 -0.12 -11.07 -12.34
CA GLU A 242 -0.71 -9.84 -12.84
C GLU A 242 -2.15 -9.72 -12.33
N SER A 243 -2.50 -8.57 -11.75
CA SER A 243 -3.85 -8.32 -11.25
C SER A 243 -4.87 -7.95 -12.33
N GLY A 244 -4.41 -7.61 -13.53
CA GLY A 244 -5.22 -6.97 -14.57
C GLY A 244 -5.68 -5.54 -14.26
N LEU A 245 -5.34 -4.98 -13.09
CA LEU A 245 -5.61 -3.58 -12.77
C LEU A 245 -4.58 -2.67 -13.47
N GLY A 246 -5.08 -1.67 -14.19
CA GLY A 246 -4.24 -0.62 -14.75
C GLY A 246 -3.70 0.31 -13.66
N VAL A 247 -2.56 0.97 -13.93
CA VAL A 247 -1.97 1.97 -13.01
C VAL A 247 -2.97 3.11 -12.71
N ASP A 248 -3.82 3.45 -13.68
CA ASP A 248 -4.84 4.49 -13.53
C ASP A 248 -6.07 4.04 -12.72
N SER A 249 -6.26 2.72 -12.51
CA SER A 249 -7.45 2.16 -11.85
C SER A 249 -7.43 2.34 -10.32
N VAL A 250 -6.27 2.65 -9.74
CA VAL A 250 -6.04 2.69 -8.27
C VAL A 250 -5.63 4.07 -7.78
N ALA A 251 -5.43 5.04 -8.69
CA ALA A 251 -4.88 6.35 -8.37
C ALA A 251 -5.78 7.21 -7.47
N HIS A 252 -7.08 6.90 -7.35
CA HIS A 252 -8.03 7.60 -6.48
C HIS A 252 -8.75 6.53 -5.67
N GLU A 253 -8.82 6.64 -4.33
CA GLU A 253 -9.87 5.96 -3.55
C GLU A 253 -11.20 6.51 -4.09
N PRO A 254 -11.92 5.79 -4.97
CA PRO A 254 -13.09 6.38 -5.55
C PRO A 254 -14.16 6.32 -4.45
N THR A 255 -14.93 7.39 -4.29
CA THR A 255 -16.21 7.31 -3.56
C THR A 255 -16.95 6.04 -4.03
N GLU A 256 -17.64 5.29 -3.15
CA GLU A 256 -18.33 4.02 -3.46
C GLU A 256 -19.10 4.05 -4.81
N LEU A 257 -19.61 5.22 -5.22
CA LEU A 257 -20.31 5.49 -6.47
C LEU A 257 -19.47 5.40 -7.76
N GLY A 258 -18.18 5.69 -7.71
CA GLY A 258 -17.27 5.68 -8.87
C GLY A 258 -16.81 4.27 -9.24
N LEU A 259 -16.59 3.39 -8.25
CA LEU A 259 -16.06 2.03 -8.44
C LEU A 259 -16.98 1.12 -9.24
N TRP A 260 -18.28 1.15 -8.96
CA TRP A 260 -19.24 0.24 -9.62
C TRP A 260 -19.35 0.48 -11.12
N GLN A 261 -19.26 1.75 -11.56
CA GLN A 261 -19.34 2.10 -12.98
C GLN A 261 -18.07 1.77 -13.77
N VAL A 262 -16.92 1.79 -13.10
CA VAL A 262 -15.63 1.44 -13.72
C VAL A 262 -15.49 -0.07 -13.87
N LEU A 263 -15.90 -0.84 -12.85
CA LEU A 263 -15.70 -2.30 -12.82
C LEU A 263 -16.82 -3.09 -13.54
N TYR A 264 -18.06 -2.55 -13.59
CA TYR A 264 -19.20 -3.23 -14.20
C TYR A 264 -19.99 -2.33 -15.16
N PRO A 265 -19.40 -1.95 -16.31
CA PRO A 265 -20.10 -1.11 -17.27
C PRO A 265 -21.37 -1.80 -17.79
N GLY A 266 -22.54 -1.24 -17.45
CA GLY A 266 -23.85 -1.71 -17.92
C GLY A 266 -24.63 -2.62 -16.95
N MET A 267 -24.09 -2.95 -15.77
CA MET A 267 -24.83 -3.73 -14.76
C MET A 267 -25.70 -2.84 -13.85
N PRO A 268 -26.98 -3.20 -13.61
CA PRO A 268 -27.81 -2.49 -12.65
C PRO A 268 -27.24 -2.62 -11.23
N ARG A 269 -27.36 -1.55 -10.43
CA ARG A 269 -26.79 -1.49 -9.07
C ARG A 269 -27.36 -2.61 -8.17
N PRO A 270 -26.56 -3.20 -7.27
CA PRO A 270 -27.09 -4.04 -6.20
C PRO A 270 -27.95 -3.16 -5.28
N ILE A 271 -29.21 -3.50 -5.13
CA ILE A 271 -30.09 -2.82 -4.19
C ILE A 271 -29.69 -3.28 -2.79
N ARG A 272 -29.05 -2.39 -2.00
CA ARG A 272 -28.87 -2.64 -0.55
C ARG A 272 -30.27 -2.83 0.04
N ARG A 273 -30.57 -4.05 0.49
CA ARG A 273 -31.71 -4.28 1.38
C ARG A 273 -31.27 -3.84 2.77
N SER A 274 -31.99 -2.85 3.30
CA SER A 274 -31.92 -2.38 4.69
C SER A 274 -32.35 -3.47 5.66
#